data_AF-A0A3B9ZZ28-F1
#
_entry.id   AF-A0A3B9ZZ28-F1
#
_cell.length_a   1.000
_cell.length_b   1.000
_cell.length_c   1.000
_cell.angle_alpha   90.00
_cell.angle_beta   90.00
_cell.angle_gamma   90.00
#
_symmetry.space_group_name_H-M   'P 1'
#
loop_
_entity.id
_entity.type
_entity.pdbx_description
1 polymer ?
#
loop_
_entity_poly.entity_id
_entity_poly.type
_entity_poly.pdbx_seq_one_letter_code
_entity_poly.pdbx_strand_id
1 'polypeptide(L)'
;MARPPSGTDLKLKAAGRKLLQEKGITGLGVREACRLAGVNTGMFHYYFGSKDEFLKTVLKEMYAEFMLNFTAGVSITGTPRDRLKNALVEIGKFARGVRNAAPMIFADLAHGKKEAFAFVSGNFTEHIKHVSALVEECRPGSAVKVRSGPYIVMALLPVMIFPVLIGSVLERNGVTSIGGRSLEKLREEIFSDAGIAGRAEIALRGIGL
;
A
#
# COMPACT_ATOMS: atom_id res chain seq x y z
N MET A 1 6.85 24.57 12.93
CA MET A 1 5.61 24.26 13.68
C MET A 1 4.58 23.70 12.71
N ALA A 2 4.08 22.48 12.95
CA ALA A 2 2.93 21.96 12.21
C ALA A 2 1.69 22.77 12.64
N ARG A 3 1.01 23.41 11.67
CA ARG A 3 -0.13 24.30 11.90
C ARG A 3 -1.44 23.49 12.00
N PRO A 4 -2.50 24.04 12.62
CA PRO A 4 -3.80 23.38 12.69
C PRO A 4 -4.35 23.07 11.30
N PRO A 5 -5.07 21.95 11.12
CA PRO A 5 -5.76 21.65 9.87
C PRO A 5 -6.69 22.80 9.48
N SER A 6 -6.56 23.29 8.27
CA SER A 6 -7.52 24.18 7.63
C SER A 6 -8.40 23.36 6.69
N GLY A 7 -9.53 23.92 6.26
CA GLY A 7 -10.31 23.28 5.19
C GLY A 7 -9.51 23.15 3.87
N THR A 8 -8.48 23.99 3.67
CA THR A 8 -7.75 24.10 2.41
C THR A 8 -6.71 22.99 2.22
N ASP A 9 -5.88 22.70 3.23
CA ASP A 9 -4.92 21.60 3.15
C ASP A 9 -5.63 20.25 3.05
N LEU A 10 -6.75 20.05 3.75
CA LEU A 10 -7.57 18.84 3.63
C LEU A 10 -8.09 18.65 2.20
N LYS A 11 -8.63 19.70 1.56
CA LYS A 11 -9.07 19.65 0.16
C LYS A 11 -7.92 19.33 -0.79
N LEU A 12 -6.76 19.95 -0.60
CA LEU A 12 -5.58 19.70 -1.42
C LEU A 12 -5.09 18.25 -1.25
N LYS A 13 -4.98 17.73 -0.02
CA LYS A 13 -4.57 16.34 0.21
C LYS A 13 -5.56 15.33 -0.37
N ALA A 14 -6.86 15.59 -0.28
CA ALA A 14 -7.89 14.76 -0.91
C ALA A 14 -7.75 14.74 -2.45
N ALA A 15 -7.50 15.90 -3.07
CA ALA A 15 -7.23 15.99 -4.50
C ALA A 15 -5.93 15.25 -4.88
N GLY A 16 -4.87 15.39 -4.08
CA GLY A 16 -3.61 14.67 -4.26
C GLY A 16 -3.77 13.16 -4.18
N ARG A 17 -4.53 12.66 -3.19
CA ARG A 17 -4.86 11.23 -3.07
C ARG A 17 -5.58 10.72 -4.31
N LYS A 18 -6.61 11.44 -4.78
CA LYS A 18 -7.34 11.08 -6.00
C LYS A 18 -6.40 10.98 -7.20
N LEU A 19 -5.54 11.97 -7.39
CA LEU A 19 -4.55 11.96 -8.48
C LEU A 19 -3.56 10.81 -8.37
N LEU A 20 -3.07 10.48 -7.17
CA LEU A 20 -2.20 9.32 -6.98
C LEU A 20 -2.90 7.99 -7.31
N GLN A 21 -4.15 7.85 -6.88
CA GLN A 21 -4.97 6.66 -7.12
C GLN A 21 -5.32 6.48 -8.59
N GLU A 22 -5.54 7.56 -9.34
CA GLU A 22 -5.93 7.51 -10.76
C GLU A 22 -4.73 7.51 -11.71
N LYS A 23 -3.75 8.37 -11.45
CA LYS A 23 -2.67 8.72 -12.40
C LYS A 23 -1.26 8.41 -11.88
N GLY A 24 -1.11 7.98 -10.63
CA GLY A 24 0.18 7.70 -10.01
C GLY A 24 1.03 8.94 -9.73
N ILE A 25 2.30 8.72 -9.37
CA ILE A 25 3.23 9.79 -8.96
C ILE A 25 3.53 10.77 -10.10
N THR A 26 3.68 10.28 -11.32
CA THR A 26 3.94 11.11 -12.51
C THR A 26 2.77 12.04 -12.80
N GLY A 27 1.54 11.56 -12.62
CA GLY A 27 0.31 12.34 -12.80
C GLY A 27 -0.03 13.31 -11.67
N LEU A 28 0.70 13.31 -10.56
CA LEU A 28 0.50 14.26 -9.47
C LEU A 28 1.01 15.66 -9.87
N GLY A 29 0.14 16.53 -10.36
CA GLY A 29 0.47 17.90 -10.76
C GLY A 29 -0.04 18.95 -9.77
N VAL A 30 0.77 19.96 -9.44
CA VAL A 30 0.38 21.06 -8.53
C VAL A 30 -0.87 21.78 -9.04
N ARG A 31 -0.87 22.21 -10.31
CA ARG A 31 -2.01 22.92 -10.92
C ARG A 31 -3.28 22.09 -10.93
N GLU A 32 -3.15 20.80 -11.25
CA GLU A 32 -4.28 19.88 -11.29
C GLU A 32 -4.84 19.60 -9.90
N ALA A 33 -3.99 19.41 -8.89
CA ALA A 33 -4.41 19.26 -7.49
C ALA A 33 -5.15 20.52 -7.00
N CYS A 34 -4.63 21.71 -7.31
CA CYS A 34 -5.26 23.00 -7.01
C CYS A 34 -6.64 23.12 -7.67
N ARG A 35 -6.73 22.79 -8.96
CA ARG A 35 -7.99 22.81 -9.73
C ARG A 35 -9.02 21.87 -9.13
N LEU A 36 -8.65 20.63 -8.82
CA LEU A 36 -9.54 19.64 -8.21
C LEU A 36 -9.98 20.04 -6.79
N ALA A 37 -9.12 20.71 -6.03
CA ALA A 37 -9.43 21.19 -4.69
C ALA A 37 -10.24 22.49 -4.68
N GLY A 38 -10.37 23.20 -5.82
CA GLY A 38 -10.94 24.54 -5.89
C GLY A 38 -10.10 25.58 -5.14
N VAL A 39 -8.78 25.44 -5.17
CA VAL A 39 -7.82 26.25 -4.42
C VAL A 39 -6.84 26.91 -5.39
N ASN A 40 -6.41 28.15 -5.11
CA ASN A 40 -5.40 28.81 -5.94
C ASN A 40 -3.99 28.25 -5.68
N THR A 41 -3.08 28.35 -6.66
CA THR A 41 -1.72 27.80 -6.58
C THR A 41 -0.86 28.46 -5.51
N GLY A 42 -1.12 29.73 -5.15
CA GLY A 42 -0.42 30.40 -4.05
C GLY A 42 -0.64 29.70 -2.71
N MET A 43 -1.88 29.29 -2.44
CA MET A 43 -2.21 28.52 -1.23
C MET A 43 -1.53 27.15 -1.21
N PHE A 44 -1.34 26.50 -2.36
CA PHE A 44 -0.58 25.24 -2.40
C PHE A 44 0.85 25.43 -1.88
N HIS A 45 1.57 26.41 -2.43
CA HIS A 45 2.94 26.68 -2.00
C HIS A 45 3.01 27.14 -0.55
N TYR A 46 2.00 27.88 -0.08
CA TYR A 46 1.86 28.23 1.33
C TYR A 46 1.76 27.02 2.26
N TYR A 47 0.97 25.99 1.90
CA TYR A 47 0.79 24.80 2.76
C TYR A 47 1.87 23.73 2.60
N PHE A 48 2.33 23.48 1.38
CA PHE A 48 3.17 22.30 1.09
C PHE A 48 4.56 22.65 0.58
N GLY A 49 4.80 23.89 0.15
CA GLY A 49 6.09 24.32 -0.42
C GLY A 49 6.38 23.75 -1.81
N SER A 50 6.45 22.42 -1.94
CA SER A 50 6.81 21.72 -3.17
C SER A 50 5.88 20.54 -3.50
N LYS A 51 5.95 20.06 -4.75
CA LYS A 51 5.26 18.83 -5.18
C LYS A 51 5.74 17.62 -4.37
N ASP A 52 7.02 17.54 -4.04
CA ASP A 52 7.60 16.39 -3.35
C ASP A 52 7.17 16.34 -1.88
N GLU A 53 7.14 17.48 -1.19
CA GLU A 53 6.62 17.55 0.18
C GLU A 53 5.11 17.28 0.22
N PHE A 54 4.38 17.73 -0.80
CA PHE A 54 2.97 17.37 -0.97
C PHE A 54 2.79 15.86 -1.18
N LEU A 55 3.57 15.23 -2.06
CA LEU A 55 3.55 13.78 -2.27
C LEU A 55 3.80 13.02 -0.96
N LYS A 56 4.87 13.39 -0.22
CA LYS A 56 5.19 12.78 1.07
C LYS A 56 4.05 12.92 2.07
N THR A 57 3.43 14.10 2.12
CA THR A 57 2.30 14.38 3.02
C THR A 57 1.08 13.53 2.69
N VAL A 58 0.72 13.41 1.41
CA VAL A 58 -0.41 12.58 0.98
C VAL A 58 -0.14 11.10 1.25
N LEU A 59 1.06 10.60 0.96
CA LEU A 59 1.42 9.20 1.24
C LEU A 59 1.39 8.88 2.74
N LYS A 60 1.85 9.81 3.60
CA LYS A 60 1.76 9.67 5.07
C LYS A 60 0.30 9.58 5.54
N GLU A 61 -0.59 10.39 5.01
CA GLU A 61 -2.01 10.35 5.36
C GLU A 61 -2.69 9.06 4.89
N MET A 62 -2.36 8.60 3.68
CA MET A 62 -2.83 7.30 3.18
C MET A 62 -2.35 6.14 4.08
N TYR A 63 -1.11 6.20 4.55
CA TYR A 63 -0.57 5.20 5.46
C TYR A 63 -1.21 5.27 6.85
N ALA A 64 -1.44 6.46 7.39
CA ALA A 64 -2.11 6.63 8.67
C ALA A 64 -3.53 6.02 8.66
N GLU A 65 -4.31 6.27 7.61
CA GLU A 65 -5.62 5.65 7.43
C GLU A 65 -5.54 4.12 7.29
N PHE A 66 -4.54 3.62 6.56
CA PHE A 66 -4.26 2.20 6.51
C PHE A 66 -3.97 1.63 7.91
N MET A 67 -3.12 2.27 8.71
CA MET A 67 -2.78 1.79 10.05
C MET A 67 -3.99 1.76 10.98
N LEU A 68 -4.92 2.71 10.86
CA LEU A 68 -6.19 2.69 11.60
C LEU A 68 -7.02 1.44 11.25
N ASN A 69 -7.20 1.15 9.96
CA ASN A 69 -7.95 -0.04 9.52
C ASN A 69 -7.22 -1.34 9.87
N PHE A 70 -5.89 -1.35 9.71
CA PHE A 70 -5.03 -2.49 10.00
C PHE A 70 -5.07 -2.88 11.48
N THR A 71 -4.89 -1.91 12.38
CA THR A 71 -4.92 -2.16 13.83
C THR A 71 -6.31 -2.60 14.30
N ALA A 72 -7.38 -2.04 13.73
CA ALA A 72 -8.75 -2.49 13.98
C ALA A 72 -8.95 -3.95 13.54
N GLY A 73 -8.52 -4.31 12.33
CA GLY A 73 -8.65 -5.67 11.78
C GLY A 73 -7.83 -6.74 12.52
N VAL A 74 -6.65 -6.36 13.04
CA VAL A 74 -5.79 -7.25 13.85
C VAL A 74 -6.28 -7.40 15.29
N SER A 75 -7.01 -6.41 15.81
CA SER A 75 -7.58 -6.45 17.17
C SER A 75 -8.85 -7.29 17.29
N ILE A 76 -9.39 -7.80 16.17
CA ILE A 76 -10.56 -8.67 16.17
C ILE A 76 -10.26 -9.96 16.96
N THR A 77 -11.19 -10.36 17.83
CA THR A 77 -11.13 -11.61 18.58
C THR A 77 -11.10 -12.81 17.63
N GLY A 78 -10.13 -13.70 17.83
CA GLY A 78 -9.92 -14.86 16.96
C GLY A 78 -8.58 -15.54 17.21
N THR A 79 -8.29 -16.60 16.45
CA THR A 79 -7.00 -17.28 16.57
C THR A 79 -5.86 -16.40 16.04
N PRO A 80 -4.60 -16.62 16.43
CA PRO A 80 -3.45 -15.92 15.82
C PRO A 80 -3.42 -16.03 14.28
N ARG A 81 -3.85 -17.19 13.74
CA ARG A 81 -3.99 -17.43 12.29
C ARG A 81 -5.01 -16.47 11.67
N ASP A 82 -6.18 -16.31 12.30
CA ASP A 82 -7.24 -15.42 11.78
C ASP A 82 -6.79 -13.96 11.81
N ARG A 83 -6.12 -13.54 12.88
CA ARG A 83 -5.54 -12.19 12.99
C ARG A 83 -4.45 -11.96 11.94
N LEU A 84 -3.59 -12.96 11.67
CA LEU A 84 -2.59 -12.90 10.61
C LEU A 84 -3.23 -12.82 9.22
N LYS A 85 -4.31 -13.57 8.97
CA LYS A 85 -5.09 -13.47 7.73
C LYS A 85 -5.64 -12.06 7.53
N ASN A 86 -6.27 -11.49 8.57
CA ASN A 86 -6.82 -10.14 8.53
C ASN A 86 -5.72 -9.10 8.27
N ALA A 87 -4.56 -9.24 8.90
CA ALA A 87 -3.40 -8.38 8.64
C ALA A 87 -2.98 -8.41 7.16
N LEU A 88 -2.89 -9.60 6.55
CA LEU A 88 -2.56 -9.76 5.14
C LEU A 88 -3.63 -9.15 4.22
N VAL A 89 -4.92 -9.29 4.57
CA VAL A 89 -6.03 -8.68 3.83
C VAL A 89 -5.93 -7.15 3.84
N GLU A 90 -5.69 -6.53 4.99
CA GLU A 90 -5.57 -5.08 5.09
C GLU A 90 -4.33 -4.56 4.33
N ILE A 91 -3.21 -5.30 4.35
CA ILE A 91 -2.05 -5.00 3.49
C ILE A 91 -2.42 -5.09 2.01
N GLY A 92 -3.18 -6.10 1.61
CA GLY A 92 -3.65 -6.25 0.24
C GLY A 92 -4.56 -5.10 -0.22
N LYS A 93 -5.48 -4.65 0.64
CA LYS A 93 -6.36 -3.49 0.38
C LYS A 93 -5.55 -2.20 0.24
N PHE A 94 -4.57 -1.99 1.12
CA PHE A 94 -3.68 -0.84 1.02
C PHE A 94 -2.85 -0.87 -0.26
N ALA A 95 -2.23 -2.01 -0.59
CA ALA A 95 -1.46 -2.19 -1.81
C ALA A 95 -2.31 -1.88 -3.06
N ARG A 96 -3.56 -2.37 -3.11
CA ARG A 96 -4.53 -2.01 -4.17
C ARG A 96 -4.79 -0.50 -4.23
N GLY A 97 -4.94 0.15 -3.08
CA GLY A 97 -5.17 1.59 -2.97
C GLY A 97 -4.01 2.45 -3.47
N VAL A 98 -2.78 1.94 -3.43
CA VAL A 98 -1.57 2.64 -3.94
C VAL A 98 -1.08 2.08 -5.28
N ARG A 99 -1.84 1.23 -5.98
CA ARG A 99 -1.36 0.47 -7.15
C ARG A 99 -0.70 1.31 -8.25
N ASN A 100 -1.19 2.53 -8.47
CA ASN A 100 -0.67 3.41 -9.51
C ASN A 100 0.58 4.18 -9.06
N ALA A 101 0.83 4.31 -7.76
CA ALA A 101 2.04 4.90 -7.21
C ALA A 101 3.13 3.84 -6.91
N ALA A 102 2.73 2.63 -6.52
CA ALA A 102 3.62 1.59 -6.01
C ALA A 102 4.80 1.22 -6.95
N PRO A 103 4.62 1.06 -8.28
CA PRO A 103 5.75 0.72 -9.16
C PRO A 103 6.85 1.79 -9.18
N MET A 104 6.49 3.07 -9.12
CA MET A 104 7.48 4.17 -9.09
C MET A 104 8.21 4.23 -7.74
N ILE A 105 7.48 4.02 -6.63
CA ILE A 105 8.11 3.90 -5.31
C ILE A 105 9.09 2.72 -5.31
N PHE A 106 8.68 1.57 -5.81
CA PHE A 106 9.52 0.38 -5.90
C PHE A 106 10.75 0.61 -6.79
N ALA A 107 10.57 1.25 -7.96
CA ALA A 107 11.68 1.60 -8.84
C ALA A 107 12.68 2.52 -8.15
N ASP A 108 12.22 3.55 -7.44
CA ASP A 108 13.09 4.47 -6.70
C ASP A 108 13.91 3.74 -5.62
N LEU A 109 13.28 2.81 -4.89
CA LEU A 109 13.97 1.97 -3.90
C LEU A 109 14.98 1.03 -4.56
N ALA A 110 14.62 0.38 -5.67
CA ALA A 110 15.49 -0.55 -6.40
C ALA A 110 16.72 0.14 -7.01
N HIS A 111 16.59 1.39 -7.44
CA HIS A 111 17.71 2.20 -7.94
C HIS A 111 18.54 2.84 -6.81
N GLY A 112 18.24 2.56 -5.55
CA GLY A 112 19.03 3.03 -4.41
C GLY A 112 18.88 4.52 -4.10
N LYS A 113 17.74 5.15 -4.44
CA LYS A 113 17.47 6.55 -4.06
C LYS A 113 17.35 6.67 -2.55
N LYS A 114 18.39 7.22 -1.91
CA LYS A 114 18.53 7.26 -0.45
C LYS A 114 17.41 8.03 0.24
N GLU A 115 16.93 9.12 -0.37
CA GLU A 115 15.86 9.95 0.17
C GLU A 115 14.52 9.20 0.14
N ALA A 116 14.25 8.46 -0.93
CA ALA A 116 13.07 7.61 -1.04
C ALA A 116 13.12 6.46 -0.03
N PHE A 117 14.29 5.81 0.11
CA PHE A 117 14.50 4.76 1.10
C PHE A 117 14.33 5.28 2.53
N ALA A 118 14.94 6.42 2.88
CA ALA A 118 14.81 7.04 4.19
C ALA A 118 13.35 7.43 4.50
N PHE A 119 12.64 7.96 3.50
CA PHE A 119 11.22 8.25 3.64
C PHE A 119 10.40 6.97 3.89
N VAL A 120 10.59 5.91 3.10
CA VAL A 120 9.83 4.65 3.27
C VAL A 120 10.15 3.98 4.61
N SER A 121 11.43 3.75 4.90
CA SER A 121 11.88 3.10 6.14
C SER A 121 11.55 3.90 7.41
N GLY A 122 11.49 5.24 7.32
CA GLY A 122 11.13 6.10 8.43
C GLY A 122 9.63 6.26 8.67
N ASN A 123 8.76 5.91 7.72
CA ASN A 123 7.32 6.22 7.80
C ASN A 123 6.38 5.01 7.59
N PHE A 124 6.83 3.92 6.95
CA PHE A 124 5.97 2.83 6.48
C PHE A 124 6.41 1.47 7.04
N THR A 125 6.71 1.38 8.34
CA THR A 125 7.28 0.15 8.95
C THR A 125 6.44 -0.46 10.07
N GLU A 126 5.46 0.27 10.62
CA GLU A 126 4.69 -0.15 11.78
C GLU A 126 3.91 -1.46 11.55
N HIS A 127 3.21 -1.59 10.42
CA HIS A 127 2.49 -2.82 10.07
C HIS A 127 3.39 -4.06 10.03
N ILE A 128 4.66 -3.92 9.63
CA ILE A 128 5.62 -5.04 9.59
C ILE A 128 5.90 -5.56 11.00
N LYS A 129 5.93 -4.69 12.02
CA LYS A 129 6.12 -5.09 13.42
C LYS A 129 4.94 -5.95 13.89
N HIS A 130 3.72 -5.53 13.60
CA HIS A 130 2.51 -6.30 13.95
C HIS A 130 2.43 -7.64 13.22
N VAL A 131 2.71 -7.67 11.91
CA VAL A 131 2.78 -8.92 11.15
C VAL A 131 3.84 -9.84 11.72
N SER A 132 5.02 -9.32 12.06
CA SER A 132 6.11 -10.12 12.64
C SER A 132 5.70 -10.75 13.98
N ALA A 133 5.00 -10.01 14.84
CA ALA A 133 4.49 -10.53 16.10
C ALA A 133 3.49 -11.68 15.87
N LEU A 134 2.51 -11.48 14.97
CA LEU A 134 1.53 -12.51 14.62
C LEU A 134 2.17 -13.75 13.97
N VAL A 135 3.20 -13.55 13.15
CA VAL A 135 3.99 -14.64 12.58
C VAL A 135 4.67 -15.45 13.68
N GLU A 136 5.27 -14.81 14.68
CA GLU A 136 5.89 -15.53 15.81
C GLU A 136 4.85 -16.29 16.65
N GLU A 137 3.65 -15.75 16.83
CA GLU A 137 2.55 -16.47 17.50
C GLU A 137 2.10 -17.72 16.70
N CYS A 138 2.05 -17.64 15.37
CA CYS A 138 1.63 -18.75 14.52
C CYS A 138 2.74 -19.77 14.24
N ARG A 139 4.01 -19.36 14.32
CA ARG A 139 5.16 -20.13 13.85
C ARG A 139 5.25 -21.53 14.46
N PRO A 140 5.05 -21.77 15.77
CA PRO A 140 5.15 -23.10 16.34
C PRO A 140 4.18 -24.13 15.74
N GLY A 141 3.00 -23.68 15.30
CA GLY A 141 1.97 -24.51 14.67
C GLY A 141 2.11 -24.65 13.15
N SER A 142 3.00 -23.88 12.52
CA SER A 142 3.20 -23.91 11.06
C SER A 142 4.07 -25.09 10.61
N ALA A 143 3.91 -25.52 9.34
CA ALA A 143 4.78 -26.52 8.71
C ALA A 143 6.22 -26.01 8.54
N VAL A 144 6.42 -24.69 8.59
CA VAL A 144 7.72 -24.02 8.43
C VAL A 144 8.33 -23.55 9.75
N LYS A 145 7.92 -24.12 10.89
CA LYS A 145 8.35 -23.71 12.25
C LYS A 145 9.88 -23.61 12.47
N VAL A 146 10.66 -24.32 11.67
CA VAL A 146 12.14 -24.31 11.67
C VAL A 146 12.75 -23.05 11.03
N ARG A 147 11.97 -22.29 10.25
CA ARG A 147 12.38 -21.04 9.63
C ARG A 147 12.22 -19.88 10.61
N SER A 148 13.00 -18.83 10.43
CA SER A 148 12.89 -17.62 11.25
C SER A 148 11.63 -16.82 10.89
N GLY A 149 11.09 -16.03 11.83
CA GLY A 149 9.99 -15.11 11.55
C GLY A 149 10.23 -14.21 10.33
N PRO A 150 11.39 -13.55 10.19
CA PRO A 150 11.71 -12.76 9.01
C PRO A 150 11.62 -13.53 7.69
N TYR A 151 12.06 -14.80 7.67
CA TYR A 151 11.91 -15.65 6.49
C TYR A 151 10.43 -15.84 6.12
N ILE A 152 9.58 -16.13 7.12
CA ILE A 152 8.15 -16.33 6.92
C ILE A 152 7.46 -15.03 6.47
N VAL A 153 7.77 -13.89 7.09
CA VAL A 153 7.26 -12.57 6.68
C VAL A 153 7.61 -12.27 5.21
N MET A 154 8.87 -12.50 4.83
CA MET A 154 9.34 -12.31 3.46
C MET A 154 8.70 -13.28 2.45
N ALA A 155 8.21 -14.43 2.89
CA ALA A 155 7.46 -15.36 2.04
C ALA A 155 5.97 -14.97 1.91
N LEU A 156 5.36 -14.40 2.96
CA LEU A 156 3.93 -14.06 2.98
C LEU A 156 3.62 -12.75 2.24
N LEU A 157 4.38 -11.68 2.51
CA LEU A 157 4.06 -10.34 2.01
C LEU A 157 4.05 -10.20 0.47
N PRO A 158 4.97 -10.83 -0.29
CA PRO A 158 4.96 -10.73 -1.75
C PRO A 158 3.66 -11.22 -2.38
N VAL A 159 2.97 -12.19 -1.78
CA VAL A 159 1.66 -12.67 -2.26
C VAL A 159 0.63 -11.55 -2.28
N MET A 160 0.74 -10.58 -1.36
CA MET A 160 -0.14 -9.42 -1.28
C MET A 160 0.30 -8.27 -2.20
N ILE A 161 1.62 -8.05 -2.33
CA ILE A 161 2.21 -6.85 -2.98
C ILE A 161 2.55 -7.08 -4.46
N PHE A 162 3.13 -8.23 -4.81
CA PHE A 162 3.64 -8.48 -6.16
C PHE A 162 2.58 -8.35 -7.26
N PRO A 163 1.34 -8.88 -7.11
CA PRO A 163 0.31 -8.71 -8.13
C PRO A 163 0.00 -7.24 -8.45
N VAL A 164 0.06 -6.36 -7.45
CA VAL A 164 -0.14 -4.92 -7.60
C VAL A 164 1.01 -4.30 -8.42
N LEU A 165 2.26 -4.66 -8.09
CA LEU A 165 3.44 -4.15 -8.78
C LEU A 165 3.45 -4.60 -10.25
N ILE A 166 3.30 -5.89 -10.50
CA ILE A 166 3.41 -6.45 -11.85
C ILE A 166 2.19 -6.10 -12.69
N GLY A 167 0.98 -6.09 -12.13
CA GLY A 167 -0.24 -5.75 -12.86
C GLY A 167 -0.18 -4.36 -13.48
N SER A 168 0.25 -3.36 -12.70
CA SER A 168 0.40 -1.99 -13.21
C SER A 168 1.50 -1.87 -14.27
N VAL A 169 2.59 -2.63 -14.15
CA VAL A 169 3.66 -2.68 -15.16
C VAL A 169 3.14 -3.28 -16.47
N LEU A 170 2.41 -4.40 -16.42
CA LEU A 170 1.87 -5.05 -17.61
C LEU A 170 0.87 -4.15 -18.34
N GLU A 171 -0.08 -3.55 -17.62
CA GLU A 171 -1.07 -2.62 -18.20
C GLU A 171 -0.38 -1.43 -18.91
N ARG A 172 0.63 -0.82 -18.29
CA ARG A 172 1.37 0.32 -18.86
C ARG A 172 2.17 -0.03 -20.12
N ASN A 173 2.52 -1.30 -20.30
CA ASN A 173 3.26 -1.78 -21.46
C ASN A 173 2.35 -2.42 -22.52
N GLY A 174 1.04 -2.15 -22.46
CA GLY A 174 0.10 -2.57 -23.50
C GLY A 174 -0.25 -4.05 -23.49
N VAL A 175 0.08 -4.78 -22.42
CA VAL A 175 -0.39 -6.16 -22.26
C VAL A 175 -1.90 -6.13 -22.05
N THR A 176 -2.63 -6.94 -22.80
CA THR A 176 -4.11 -6.99 -22.73
C THR A 176 -4.63 -8.34 -22.23
N SER A 177 -3.82 -9.39 -22.24
CA SER A 177 -4.18 -10.73 -21.76
C SER A 177 -2.98 -11.52 -21.23
N ILE A 178 -3.25 -12.46 -20.32
CA ILE A 178 -2.28 -13.44 -19.79
C ILE A 178 -2.98 -14.80 -19.71
N GLY A 179 -2.35 -15.86 -20.24
CA GLY A 179 -2.88 -17.22 -20.13
C GLY A 179 -4.29 -17.38 -20.69
N GLY A 180 -4.64 -16.64 -21.76
CA GLY A 180 -5.96 -16.67 -22.38
C GLY A 180 -7.05 -15.86 -21.64
N ARG A 181 -6.73 -15.17 -20.54
CA ARG A 181 -7.65 -14.26 -19.84
C ARG A 181 -7.28 -12.81 -20.06
N SER A 182 -8.27 -11.95 -20.30
CA SER A 182 -8.07 -10.50 -20.37
C SER A 182 -7.54 -9.94 -19.06
N LEU A 183 -6.67 -8.93 -19.10
CA LEU A 183 -6.19 -8.25 -17.90
C LEU A 183 -7.31 -7.64 -17.06
N GLU A 184 -8.38 -7.14 -17.69
CA GLU A 184 -9.53 -6.58 -16.97
C GLU A 184 -10.18 -7.61 -16.04
N LYS A 185 -10.53 -8.80 -16.55
CA LYS A 185 -11.06 -9.90 -15.74
C LYS A 185 -10.08 -10.35 -14.66
N LEU A 186 -8.79 -10.43 -14.98
CA LEU A 186 -7.77 -10.78 -13.99
C LEU A 186 -7.66 -9.71 -12.89
N ARG A 187 -7.81 -8.44 -13.24
CA ARG A 187 -7.81 -7.31 -12.30
C ARG A 187 -9.01 -7.41 -11.35
N GLU A 188 -10.20 -7.70 -11.88
CA GLU A 188 -11.41 -7.93 -11.07
C GLU A 188 -11.24 -9.14 -10.14
N GLU A 189 -10.67 -10.23 -10.65
CA GLU A 189 -10.39 -11.43 -9.86
C GLU A 189 -9.36 -11.17 -8.75
N ILE A 190 -8.18 -10.63 -9.08
CA ILE A 190 -7.02 -10.50 -8.19
C ILE A 190 -7.19 -9.37 -7.15
N PHE A 191 -7.83 -8.27 -7.56
CA PHE A 191 -7.96 -7.07 -6.73
C PHE A 191 -9.36 -6.84 -6.17
N SER A 192 -10.34 -7.72 -6.39
CA SER A 192 -11.56 -7.71 -5.58
C SER A 192 -11.27 -8.01 -4.11
N ASP A 193 -12.19 -7.66 -3.21
CA ASP A 193 -12.05 -8.01 -1.79
C ASP A 193 -11.98 -9.52 -1.58
N ALA A 194 -12.75 -10.29 -2.37
CA ALA A 194 -12.67 -11.75 -2.37
C ALA A 194 -11.32 -12.27 -2.88
N GLY A 195 -10.76 -11.68 -3.94
CA GLY A 195 -9.43 -12.01 -4.45
C GLY A 195 -8.30 -11.74 -3.46
N ILE A 196 -8.38 -10.59 -2.77
CA ILE A 196 -7.44 -10.24 -1.70
C ILE A 196 -7.52 -11.26 -0.54
N ALA A 197 -8.75 -11.59 -0.10
CA ALA A 197 -8.96 -12.60 0.95
C ALA A 197 -8.48 -14.00 0.53
N GLY A 198 -8.71 -14.39 -0.72
CA GLY A 198 -8.23 -15.64 -1.29
C GLY A 198 -6.70 -15.72 -1.33
N ARG A 199 -6.02 -14.64 -1.74
CA ARG A 199 -4.55 -14.56 -1.72
C ARG A 199 -3.97 -14.64 -0.31
N ALA A 200 -4.60 -13.98 0.67
CA ALA A 200 -4.21 -14.11 2.07
C ALA A 200 -4.34 -15.57 2.57
N GLU A 201 -5.43 -16.25 2.22
CA GLU A 201 -5.61 -17.68 2.54
C GLU A 201 -4.55 -18.56 1.86
N ILE A 202 -4.25 -18.33 0.58
CA ILE A 202 -3.19 -19.04 -0.15
C ILE A 202 -1.84 -18.88 0.56
N ALA A 203 -1.50 -17.66 1.00
CA ALA A 203 -0.26 -17.39 1.69
C ALA A 203 -0.14 -18.20 3.00
N LEU A 204 -1.22 -18.25 3.80
CA LEU A 204 -1.25 -19.00 5.06
C LEU A 204 -1.18 -20.52 4.84
N ARG A 205 -1.95 -21.05 3.90
CA ARG A 205 -1.88 -22.47 3.53
C ARG A 205 -0.50 -22.87 3.03
N GLY A 206 0.18 -21.98 2.31
CA GLY A 206 1.54 -22.18 1.82
C GLY A 206 2.58 -22.39 2.92
N ILE A 207 2.33 -21.89 4.14
CA ILE A 207 3.18 -22.13 5.33
C ILE A 207 2.63 -23.22 6.25
N GLY A 208 1.57 -23.92 5.82
CA GLY A 208 0.92 -24.99 6.56
C GLY A 208 0.09 -24.51 7.75
N LEU A 209 -0.51 -23.31 7.64
CA LEU A 209 -1.50 -22.80 8.60
C LEU A 209 -2.93 -22.92 8.10
#